data_AF-A0A4R1PPV3-F1
#
_entry.id   AF-A0A4R1PPV3-F1
#
_cell.length_a   1.000
_cell.length_b   1.000
_cell.length_c   1.000
_cell.angle_alpha   90.00
_cell.angle_beta   90.00
_cell.angle_gamma   90.00
#
_symmetry.space_group_name_H-M   'P 1'
#
loop_
_entity.id
_entity.type
_entity.pdbx_description
1 polymer ?
#
loop_
_entity_poly.entity_id
_entity_poly.type
_entity_poly.pdbx_seq_one_letter_code
_entity_poly.pdbx_strand_id
1 'polypeptide(L)'
;MDETPRQLIGQVRSPIEAEPSRPAREDYEYVRWGSCNVFMACEPLAGWCMVRAIAEAYSDAERITLVMDNLNTHSAGSLYEAFPPEEARALRERFEFVYTPRHGSWLKMAEIELQVLIGQCLKRRIDCIETVCAEVAAWQRHRNHLGTRVN
;
A
#
# COMPACT_ATOMS: atom_id res chain seq x y z
N MET A 1 1.53 2.94 -9.11
CA MET A 1 0.74 2.73 -7.88
C MET A 1 -0.07 1.46 -8.04
N ASP A 2 -0.24 0.72 -6.96
CA ASP A 2 -1.08 -0.47 -6.84
C ASP A 2 -1.84 -0.46 -5.51
N GLU A 3 -2.84 -1.30 -5.38
CA GLU A 3 -3.62 -1.45 -4.16
C GLU A 3 -4.03 -2.90 -3.92
N THR A 4 -4.29 -3.24 -2.66
CA THR A 4 -4.82 -4.55 -2.30
C THR A 4 -5.77 -4.46 -1.09
N PRO A 5 -6.95 -5.11 -1.15
CA PRO A 5 -7.83 -5.18 0.01
C PRO A 5 -7.27 -6.16 1.03
N ARG A 6 -7.36 -5.79 2.31
CA ARG A 6 -6.95 -6.62 3.44
C ARG A 6 -8.07 -6.76 4.45
N GLN A 7 -8.38 -8.00 4.81
CA GLN A 7 -9.31 -8.27 5.91
C GLN A 7 -8.64 -7.99 7.25
N LEU A 8 -9.37 -7.33 8.14
CA LEU A 8 -9.00 -7.19 9.55
C LEU A 8 -9.49 -8.45 10.28
N ILE A 9 -8.55 -9.23 10.78
CA ILE A 9 -8.81 -10.56 11.34
C ILE A 9 -8.30 -10.59 12.77
N GLY A 10 -9.24 -10.79 13.70
CA GLY A 10 -8.98 -11.05 15.11
C GLY A 10 -9.05 -12.52 15.46
N GLN A 11 -8.63 -12.83 16.68
CA GLN A 11 -8.56 -14.19 17.19
C GLN A 11 -9.74 -14.45 18.14
N VAL A 12 -10.36 -15.63 18.03
CA VAL A 12 -11.38 -16.08 18.98
C VAL A 12 -10.73 -16.57 20.28
N ARG A 13 -9.55 -17.19 20.17
CA ARG A 13 -8.75 -17.68 21.29
C ARG A 13 -7.33 -17.16 21.23
N SER A 14 -6.76 -16.88 22.40
CA SER A 14 -5.37 -16.46 22.51
C SER A 14 -4.41 -17.52 21.92
N PRO A 15 -3.45 -17.12 21.07
CA PRO A 15 -2.45 -18.02 20.52
C PRO A 15 -1.58 -18.62 21.61
N ILE A 16 -1.01 -19.78 21.30
CA ILE A 16 0.00 -20.41 22.13
C ILE A 16 1.36 -20.08 21.52
N GLU A 17 2.19 -19.38 22.30
CA GLU A 17 3.56 -19.06 21.93
C GLU A 17 4.42 -20.31 21.72
N ALA A 18 5.50 -20.16 20.96
CA ALA A 18 6.46 -21.23 20.76
C ALA A 18 7.27 -21.50 22.05
N GLU A 19 7.52 -22.77 22.33
CA GLU A 19 8.41 -23.23 23.41
C GLU A 19 9.45 -24.20 22.82
N PRO A 20 10.57 -24.48 23.51
CA PRO A 20 11.50 -25.51 23.06
C PRO A 20 10.75 -26.83 22.80
N SER A 21 10.88 -27.37 21.58
CA SER A 21 10.16 -28.56 21.06
C SER A 21 8.65 -28.40 20.76
N ARG A 22 8.08 -27.20 20.89
CA ARG A 22 6.65 -26.94 20.60
C ARG A 22 6.49 -25.71 19.71
N PRO A 23 6.07 -25.85 18.44
CA PRO A 23 5.81 -24.70 17.58
C PRO A 23 4.63 -23.89 18.07
N ALA A 24 4.62 -22.59 17.75
CA ALA A 24 3.50 -21.70 17.99
C ALA A 24 2.22 -22.24 17.33
N ARG A 25 1.07 -22.01 17.96
CA ARG A 25 -0.23 -22.48 17.46
C ARG A 25 -1.23 -21.33 17.50
N GLU A 26 -1.93 -21.16 16.39
CA GLU A 26 -3.10 -20.29 16.29
C GLU A 26 -4.34 -21.14 16.05
N ASP A 27 -5.47 -20.73 16.63
CA ASP A 27 -6.76 -21.39 16.38
C ASP A 27 -7.23 -21.11 14.94
N TYR A 28 -7.91 -22.07 14.32
CA TYR A 28 -8.51 -21.91 13.01
C TYR A 28 -9.69 -20.93 13.04
N GLU A 29 -10.39 -20.81 14.16
CA GLU A 29 -11.47 -19.85 14.34
C GLU A 29 -10.93 -18.40 14.43
N TYR A 30 -11.65 -17.48 13.79
CA TYR A 30 -11.27 -16.07 13.72
C TYR A 30 -12.51 -15.16 13.66
N VAL A 31 -12.32 -13.89 14.03
CA VAL A 31 -13.34 -12.84 13.96
C VAL A 31 -12.97 -11.86 12.86
N ARG A 32 -13.95 -11.45 12.03
CA ARG A 32 -13.75 -10.42 11.02
C ARG A 32 -14.15 -9.06 11.58
N TRP A 33 -13.25 -8.10 11.52
CA TRP A 33 -13.45 -6.72 11.96
C TRP A 33 -13.62 -5.74 10.79
N GLY A 34 -13.87 -6.28 9.59
CA GLY A 34 -14.02 -5.52 8.36
C GLY A 34 -12.83 -5.67 7.43
N SER A 35 -12.62 -4.67 6.57
CA SER A 35 -11.53 -4.64 5.60
C SER A 35 -10.99 -3.23 5.44
N CYS A 36 -9.72 -3.13 5.09
CA CYS A 36 -9.07 -1.89 4.67
C CYS A 36 -8.38 -2.09 3.31
N ASN A 37 -8.04 -1.00 2.64
CA ASN A 37 -7.20 -1.04 1.44
C ASN A 37 -5.79 -0.58 1.79
N VAL A 38 -4.80 -1.35 1.35
CA VAL A 38 -3.40 -0.96 1.42
C VAL A 38 -3.01 -0.42 0.05
N PHE A 39 -2.58 0.83 0.02
CA PHE A 39 -2.12 1.51 -1.18
C PHE A 39 -0.59 1.51 -1.22
N MET A 40 -0.02 1.19 -2.38
CA MET A 40 1.42 1.21 -2.63
C MET A 40 1.70 2.11 -3.83
N ALA A 41 2.44 3.18 -3.61
CA ALA A 41 3.18 3.84 -4.68
C ALA A 41 4.66 3.56 -4.47
N CYS A 42 5.39 3.50 -5.57
CA CYS A 42 6.82 3.33 -5.57
C CYS A 42 7.38 4.22 -6.67
N GLU A 43 8.36 5.05 -6.32
CA GLU A 43 9.25 5.66 -7.29
C GLU A 43 10.42 4.69 -7.49
N PRO A 44 10.64 4.12 -8.70
CA PRO A 44 11.69 3.11 -8.90
C PRO A 44 13.10 3.58 -8.49
N LEU A 45 13.35 4.90 -8.55
CA LEU A 45 14.63 5.50 -8.23
C LEU A 45 14.76 5.95 -6.77
N ALA A 46 13.66 6.15 -6.02
CA ALA A 46 13.72 6.64 -4.64
C ALA A 46 12.84 5.94 -3.60
N GLY A 47 11.82 5.15 -3.99
CA GLY A 47 11.08 4.22 -3.11
C GLY A 47 9.91 4.76 -2.25
N TRP A 48 9.06 5.69 -2.72
CA TRP A 48 8.07 6.41 -1.87
C TRP A 48 6.59 6.12 -2.13
N CYS A 49 5.71 6.31 -1.11
CA CYS A 49 4.27 5.95 -1.12
C CYS A 49 3.26 7.08 -0.75
N MET A 50 2.09 7.05 -1.40
CA MET A 50 0.81 7.78 -1.22
C MET A 50 0.63 9.15 -1.92
N VAL A 51 -0.47 9.36 -2.66
CA VAL A 51 -0.66 10.48 -3.62
C VAL A 51 -0.51 11.88 -3.01
N ARG A 52 -1.11 12.17 -1.84
CA ARG A 52 -0.91 13.47 -1.18
C ARG A 52 0.52 13.63 -0.66
N ALA A 53 1.06 12.57 -0.08
CA ALA A 53 2.47 12.52 0.32
C ALA A 53 3.42 12.67 -0.88
N ILE A 54 3.03 12.22 -2.08
CA ILE A 54 3.77 12.43 -3.34
C ILE A 54 3.67 13.89 -3.77
N ALA A 55 2.48 14.50 -3.74
CA ALA A 55 2.31 15.91 -4.11
C ALA A 55 3.11 16.85 -3.19
N GLU A 56 3.19 16.51 -1.90
CA GLU A 56 4.01 17.20 -0.89
C GLU A 56 5.51 16.88 -1.06
N ALA A 57 5.88 15.62 -1.27
CA ALA A 57 7.28 15.20 -1.42
C ALA A 57 7.95 15.79 -2.68
N TYR A 58 7.17 16.00 -3.75
CA TYR A 58 7.63 16.68 -4.96
C TYR A 58 6.90 18.02 -5.13
N SER A 59 6.91 18.87 -4.09
CA SER A 59 6.31 20.21 -4.15
C SER A 59 6.83 21.04 -5.32
N ASP A 60 8.09 20.85 -5.68
CA ASP A 60 8.79 21.64 -6.70
C ASP A 60 8.57 21.09 -8.12
N ALA A 61 7.98 19.90 -8.25
CA ALA A 61 7.66 19.32 -9.54
C ALA A 61 6.42 20.01 -10.14
N GLU A 62 6.59 20.56 -11.35
CA GLU A 62 5.52 21.15 -12.15
C GLU A 62 4.46 20.09 -12.52
N ARG A 63 4.90 18.86 -12.82
CA ARG A 63 4.02 17.74 -13.14
C ARG A 63 4.60 16.41 -12.66
N ILE A 64 3.71 15.51 -12.19
CA ILE A 64 4.06 14.20 -11.64
C ILE A 64 3.35 13.13 -12.48
N THR A 65 4.11 12.32 -13.22
CA THR A 65 3.56 11.20 -14.00
C THR A 65 3.43 9.97 -13.11
N LEU A 66 2.19 9.55 -12.84
CA LEU A 66 1.88 8.37 -12.05
C LEU A 66 1.52 7.21 -12.98
N VAL A 67 2.39 6.20 -13.00
CA VAL A 67 2.13 4.96 -13.74
C VAL A 67 1.25 4.04 -12.90
N MET A 68 0.10 3.65 -13.44
CA MET A 68 -0.90 2.79 -12.81
C MET A 68 -1.18 1.56 -13.67
N ASP A 69 -1.67 0.50 -13.04
CA ASP A 69 -2.13 -0.66 -13.78
C ASP A 69 -3.40 -0.35 -14.57
N ASN A 70 -3.63 -1.06 -15.67
CA ASN A 70 -4.79 -0.87 -16.55
C ASN A 70 -6.09 -1.43 -15.97
N LEU A 71 -6.07 -1.95 -14.74
CA LEU A 71 -7.30 -2.27 -14.02
C LEU A 71 -7.94 -0.94 -13.55
N ASN A 72 -9.00 -0.58 -14.25
CA ASN A 72 -9.65 0.73 -14.25
C ASN A 72 -10.47 1.01 -12.96
N THR A 73 -9.91 0.75 -11.78
CA THR A 73 -10.60 0.91 -10.49
C THR A 73 -10.60 2.36 -10.01
N HIS A 74 -9.58 3.14 -10.39
CA HIS A 74 -9.44 4.55 -10.03
C HIS A 74 -9.30 5.40 -11.28
N SER A 75 -10.27 6.26 -11.53
CA SER A 75 -10.21 7.23 -12.61
C SER A 75 -9.78 8.59 -12.05
N ALA A 76 -9.51 9.54 -12.93
CA ALA A 76 -9.35 10.94 -12.53
C ALA A 76 -10.53 11.48 -11.69
N GLY A 77 -11.74 10.93 -11.85
CA GLY A 77 -12.91 11.28 -11.08
C GLY A 77 -12.79 10.92 -9.59
N SER A 78 -12.01 9.89 -9.24
CA SER A 78 -11.83 9.45 -7.87
C SER A 78 -11.19 10.52 -6.97
N LEU A 79 -10.44 11.46 -7.53
CA LEU A 79 -9.95 12.63 -6.79
C LEU A 79 -11.09 13.55 -6.33
N TYR A 80 -12.12 13.73 -7.16
CA TYR A 80 -13.28 14.55 -6.83
C TYR A 80 -14.24 13.86 -5.85
N GLU A 81 -14.17 12.53 -5.75
CA GLU A 81 -14.89 11.77 -4.72
C GLU A 81 -14.20 11.88 -3.35
N ALA A 82 -12.87 11.99 -3.34
CA ALA A 82 -12.07 11.98 -2.11
C ALA A 82 -11.76 13.37 -1.54
N PHE A 83 -11.69 14.41 -2.38
CA PHE A 83 -11.23 15.76 -1.99
C PHE A 83 -12.23 16.84 -2.39
N PRO A 84 -12.21 18.01 -1.72
CA PRO A 84 -12.95 19.18 -2.17
C PRO A 84 -12.61 19.52 -3.63
N PRO A 85 -13.57 20.04 -4.43
CA PRO A 85 -13.38 20.22 -5.87
C PRO A 85 -12.13 21.03 -6.26
N GLU A 86 -11.79 22.06 -5.48
CA GLU A 86 -10.59 22.88 -5.73
C GLU A 86 -9.29 22.11 -5.52
N GLU A 87 -9.20 21.34 -4.43
CA GLU A 87 -8.04 20.49 -4.12
C GLU A 87 -7.94 19.34 -5.14
N ALA A 88 -9.05 18.68 -5.46
CA ALA A 88 -9.12 17.63 -6.46
C ALA A 88 -8.63 18.11 -7.82
N ARG A 89 -9.04 19.32 -8.23
CA ARG A 89 -8.58 19.95 -9.47
C ARG A 89 -7.10 20.27 -9.46
N ALA A 90 -6.60 20.88 -8.37
CA ALA A 90 -5.18 21.18 -8.24
C ALA A 90 -4.30 19.91 -8.32
N LEU A 91 -4.72 18.84 -7.64
CA LEU A 91 -4.07 17.53 -7.75
C LEU A 91 -4.17 16.99 -9.18
N ARG A 92 -5.34 17.06 -9.82
CA ARG A 92 -5.55 16.56 -11.18
C ARG A 92 -4.71 17.28 -12.24
N GLU A 93 -4.46 18.58 -12.07
CA GLU A 93 -3.62 19.37 -12.95
C GLU A 93 -2.14 19.04 -12.76
N ARG A 94 -1.73 18.66 -11.54
CA ARG A 94 -0.35 18.22 -11.24
C ARG A 94 -0.07 16.77 -11.60
N PHE A 95 -1.05 15.87 -11.55
CA PHE A 95 -0.86 14.43 -11.82
C PHE A 95 -1.27 14.03 -13.23
N GLU A 96 -0.35 13.40 -13.95
CA GLU A 96 -0.61 12.72 -15.21
C GLU A 96 -0.71 11.20 -14.96
N PHE A 97 -1.89 10.62 -15.17
CA PHE A 97 -2.08 9.17 -15.05
C PHE A 97 -1.73 8.46 -16.36
N VAL A 98 -0.73 7.59 -16.31
CA VAL A 98 -0.32 6.72 -17.43
C VAL A 98 -0.62 5.28 -17.05
N TYR A 99 -1.34 4.56 -17.91
CA TYR A 99 -1.68 3.17 -17.66
C TYR A 99 -0.72 2.22 -18.36
N THR A 100 -0.36 1.13 -17.69
CA THR A 100 0.45 0.06 -18.30
C THR A 100 -0.28 -0.56 -19.51
N PRO A 101 0.43 -1.03 -20.55
CA PRO A 101 -0.18 -1.80 -21.63
C PRO A 101 -0.87 -3.06 -21.11
N ARG A 102 -1.94 -3.54 -21.78
CA ARG A 102 -2.70 -4.74 -21.36
C ARG A 102 -1.85 -6.00 -21.08
N HIS A 103 -0.70 -6.13 -21.73
CA HIS A 103 0.22 -7.26 -21.56
C HIS A 103 1.57 -6.83 -20.94
N GLY A 104 1.58 -5.72 -20.21
CA GLY A 104 2.78 -5.09 -19.62
C GLY A 104 2.85 -5.18 -18.09
N SER A 105 2.18 -6.14 -17.45
CA SER A 105 2.13 -6.26 -15.98
C SER A 105 3.52 -6.45 -15.34
N TRP A 106 4.50 -6.95 -16.09
CA TRP A 106 5.90 -7.06 -15.67
C TRP A 106 6.58 -5.71 -15.36
N LEU A 107 6.01 -4.59 -15.79
CA LEU A 107 6.48 -3.23 -15.46
C LEU A 107 5.93 -2.70 -14.14
N LYS A 108 5.11 -3.48 -13.42
CA LYS A 108 4.38 -3.01 -12.25
C LYS A 108 5.21 -3.15 -10.97
N MET A 109 6.26 -2.33 -10.84
CA MET A 109 7.14 -2.28 -9.67
C MET A 109 6.38 -2.08 -8.35
N ALA A 110 5.28 -1.33 -8.38
CA ALA A 110 4.42 -1.13 -7.21
C ALA A 110 3.75 -2.43 -6.72
N GLU A 111 3.44 -3.37 -7.62
CA GLU A 111 2.88 -4.67 -7.24
C GLU A 111 3.93 -5.54 -6.54
N ILE A 112 5.17 -5.54 -7.06
CA ILE A 112 6.29 -6.26 -6.45
C ILE A 112 6.53 -5.77 -5.02
N GLU A 113 6.65 -4.45 -4.83
CA GLU A 113 6.83 -3.86 -3.49
C GLU A 113 5.65 -4.15 -2.57
N LEU A 114 4.42 -4.14 -3.09
CA LEU A 114 3.24 -4.50 -2.31
C LEU A 114 3.29 -5.95 -1.83
N GLN A 115 3.74 -6.89 -2.67
CA GLN A 115 3.93 -8.28 -2.25
C GLN A 115 5.05 -8.43 -1.22
N VAL A 116 6.12 -7.64 -1.30
CA VAL A 116 7.19 -7.61 -0.29
C VAL A 116 6.66 -7.10 1.05
N LEU A 117 5.92 -5.97 1.06
CA LEU A 117 5.25 -5.45 2.26
C LEU A 117 4.32 -6.50 2.86
N ILE A 118 3.48 -7.14 2.05
CA ILE A 118 2.58 -8.18 2.52
C ILE A 118 3.37 -9.32 3.17
N GLY A 119 4.37 -9.84 2.46
CA GLY A 119 5.18 -10.98 2.92
C GLY A 119 5.96 -10.69 4.21
N GLN A 120 6.50 -9.48 4.35
CA GLN A 120 7.36 -9.09 5.47
C GLN A 120 6.59 -8.57 6.69
N CYS A 121 5.44 -7.92 6.48
CA CYS A 121 4.75 -7.15 7.52
C CYS A 121 3.31 -7.62 7.75
N LEU A 122 2.54 -7.84 6.69
CA LEU A 122 1.09 -8.05 6.78
C LEU A 122 0.63 -9.51 6.67
N LYS A 123 1.55 -10.47 6.57
CA LYS A 123 1.27 -11.92 6.50
C LYS A 123 0.98 -12.51 7.90
N ARG A 124 0.11 -11.86 8.65
CA ARG A 124 -0.37 -12.28 9.98
C ARG A 124 -1.77 -11.75 10.27
N ARG A 125 -2.42 -12.23 11.32
CA ARG A 125 -3.71 -11.71 11.78
C ARG A 125 -3.49 -10.35 12.45
N ILE A 126 -4.22 -9.34 11.99
CA ILE A 126 -4.25 -7.99 12.54
C ILE A 126 -5.72 -7.56 12.50
N ASP A 127 -6.27 -7.20 13.64
CA ASP A 127 -7.70 -6.95 13.83
C ASP A 127 -8.09 -5.47 13.80
N CYS A 128 -7.12 -4.58 13.94
CA CYS A 128 -7.35 -3.14 14.01
C CYS A 128 -6.53 -2.37 12.96
N ILE A 129 -7.15 -1.35 12.38
CA ILE A 129 -6.57 -0.53 11.33
C ILE A 129 -5.40 0.30 11.86
N GLU A 130 -5.46 0.72 13.12
CA GLU A 130 -4.41 1.48 13.78
C GLU A 130 -3.10 0.69 13.82
N THR A 131 -3.17 -0.61 14.12
CA THR A 131 -1.99 -1.49 14.08
C THR A 131 -1.50 -1.67 12.66
N VAL A 132 -2.38 -1.88 11.68
CA VAL A 132 -1.97 -1.95 10.26
C VAL A 132 -1.21 -0.67 9.86
N CYS A 133 -1.73 0.51 10.19
CA CYS A 133 -1.09 1.78 9.89
C CYS A 133 0.29 1.91 10.57
N ALA A 134 0.39 1.56 11.86
CA ALA A 134 1.65 1.63 12.60
C ALA A 134 2.73 0.69 12.02
N GLU A 135 2.33 -0.52 11.65
CA GLU A 135 3.18 -1.55 11.08
C GLU A 135 3.67 -1.19 9.68
N VAL A 136 2.76 -0.71 8.81
CA VAL A 136 3.12 -0.21 7.48
C VAL A 136 4.07 0.98 7.59
N ALA A 137 3.82 1.91 8.52
CA ALA A 137 4.71 3.05 8.73
C ALA A 137 6.09 2.62 9.25
N ALA A 138 6.16 1.63 10.14
CA ALA A 138 7.43 1.07 10.61
C ALA A 138 8.19 0.36 9.49
N TRP A 139 7.50 -0.45 8.70
CA TRP A 139 8.07 -1.10 7.52
C TRP A 139 8.59 -0.08 6.51
N GLN A 140 7.82 0.95 6.20
CA GLN A 140 8.22 2.01 5.27
C GLN A 140 9.50 2.73 5.75
N ARG A 141 9.58 3.12 7.03
CA ARG A 141 10.79 3.74 7.59
C ARG A 141 12.00 2.82 7.44
N HIS A 142 11.83 1.54 7.77
CA HIS A 142 12.90 0.55 7.63
C HIS A 142 13.34 0.39 6.18
N ARG A 143 12.39 0.31 5.24
CA ARG A 143 12.66 0.13 3.81
C ARG A 143 13.36 1.34 3.19
N ASN A 144 12.91 2.55 3.54
CA ASN A 144 13.51 3.80 3.07
C ASN A 144 14.93 4.00 3.60
N HIS A 145 15.22 3.62 4.86
CA HIS A 145 16.58 3.69 5.40
C HIS A 145 17.56 2.73 4.73
N LEU A 146 17.08 1.63 4.14
CA LEU A 146 17.93 0.67 3.45
C LEU A 146 18.32 1.12 2.03
N GLY A 147 17.77 2.24 1.52
CA GLY A 147 18.14 2.82 0.22
C GLY A 147 18.05 1.83 -0.95
N THR A 148 17.17 0.84 -0.84
CA THR A 148 17.15 -0.30 -1.77
C THR A 148 16.51 0.13 -3.07
N ARG A 149 17.25 0.01 -4.18
CA ARG A 149 16.72 0.25 -5.52
C ARG A 149 15.90 -0.97 -5.94
N VAL A 150 14.74 -0.72 -6.53
CA VAL A 150 13.94 -1.76 -7.17
C VAL A 150 14.57 -2.00 -8.55
N ASN A 151 15.27 -3.12 -8.72
CA ASN A 151 15.92 -3.52 -9.98
C ASN A 151 14.98 -4.33 -10.86
#